data_AF-A0A8H2ZR60-F1
#
_entry.id   AF-A0A8H2ZR60-F1
#
_cell.length_a   1.000
_cell.length_b   1.000
_cell.length_c   1.000
_cell.angle_alpha   90.00
_cell.angle_beta   90.00
_cell.angle_gamma   90.00
#
_symmetry.space_group_name_H-M   'P 1'
#
loop_
_entity.id
_entity.type
_entity.pdbx_description
1 polymer ?
#
loop_
_entity_poly.entity_id
_entity_poly.type
_entity_poly.pdbx_seq_one_letter_code
_entity_poly.pdbx_strand_id
1 'polypeptide(L)'
;ISNKLGLFRVDSANPREVFRNAPTKEKLGFQPVTGFQDAYPIHLVNLASIRDVESKMPKEKGAPRLSAGQFRANLIITGPPAYHEDDWRRIKIGFYEYDVSCRTVRCKMPNVDQETGVRHPSEPDKTLRSFRAIDEGAGQNLGCLGMNWYQPLKLVL
;
A
#
# COMPACT_ATOMS: atom_id res chain seq x y z
N ILE A 1 -5.41 3.77 34.12
CA ILE A 1 -5.43 3.96 32.66
C ILE A 1 -5.92 5.39 32.40
N SER A 2 -5.03 6.34 32.05
CA SER A 2 -5.39 7.77 31.94
C SER A 2 -5.75 8.23 30.52
N ASN A 3 -5.87 7.30 29.58
CA ASN A 3 -6.18 7.64 28.19
C ASN A 3 -7.69 7.68 28.02
N LYS A 4 -8.24 8.87 27.71
CA LYS A 4 -9.64 9.01 27.30
C LYS A 4 -9.83 8.25 26.00
N LEU A 5 -10.70 7.26 25.99
CA LEU A 5 -11.10 6.56 24.77
C LEU A 5 -12.09 7.44 24.00
N GLY A 6 -11.85 7.59 22.70
CA GLY A 6 -12.77 8.26 21.78
C GLY A 6 -13.33 7.25 20.78
N LEU A 7 -14.64 7.30 20.54
CA LEU A 7 -15.29 6.51 19.50
C LEU A 7 -15.36 7.34 18.22
N PHE A 8 -14.89 6.77 17.11
CA PHE A 8 -14.98 7.37 15.79
C PHE A 8 -15.86 6.48 14.91
N ARG A 9 -16.77 7.10 14.14
CA ARG A 9 -17.64 6.41 13.17
C ARG A 9 -17.42 7.03 11.80
N VAL A 10 -17.33 6.19 10.76
CA VAL A 10 -17.46 6.69 9.38
C VAL A 10 -18.90 7.10 9.16
N ASP A 11 -19.11 8.32 8.68
CA ASP A 11 -20.42 8.73 8.20
C ASP A 11 -20.62 8.25 6.76
N SER A 12 -21.47 7.24 6.57
CA SER A 12 -21.75 6.66 5.26
C SER A 12 -22.43 7.65 4.31
N ALA A 13 -23.05 8.73 4.83
CA ALA A 13 -23.63 9.80 4.03
C ALA A 13 -22.57 10.79 3.50
N ASN A 14 -21.40 10.87 4.13
CA ASN A 14 -20.37 11.85 3.83
C ASN A 14 -18.98 11.16 3.75
N PRO A 15 -18.74 10.33 2.73
CA PRO A 15 -17.48 9.63 2.60
C PRO A 15 -16.34 10.60 2.22
N ARG A 16 -15.11 10.28 2.65
CA ARG A 16 -13.95 11.15 2.40
C ARG A 16 -13.46 10.96 0.97
N GLU A 17 -13.43 12.04 0.18
CA GLU A 17 -12.87 12.03 -1.17
C GLU A 17 -11.34 11.94 -1.18
N VAL A 18 -10.79 11.25 -2.17
CA VAL A 18 -9.34 11.00 -2.34
C VAL A 18 -8.80 11.88 -3.46
N PHE A 19 -8.03 12.90 -3.12
CA PHE A 19 -7.46 13.82 -4.12
C PHE A 19 -6.01 13.51 -4.48
N ARG A 20 -5.22 13.01 -3.52
CA ARG A 20 -3.77 12.80 -3.71
C ARG A 20 -3.49 11.49 -4.44
N ASN A 21 -2.69 11.58 -5.50
CA ASN A 21 -2.24 10.47 -6.35
C ASN A 21 -3.37 9.73 -7.08
N ALA A 22 -4.59 10.27 -7.08
CA ALA A 22 -5.76 9.70 -7.74
C ALA A 22 -5.99 10.41 -9.08
N PRO A 23 -6.40 9.71 -10.14
CA PRO A 23 -6.85 10.37 -11.34
C PRO A 23 -8.04 11.28 -11.03
N THR A 24 -8.11 12.43 -11.70
CA THR A 24 -9.12 13.46 -11.40
C THR A 24 -10.52 12.98 -11.77
N LYS A 25 -11.55 13.62 -11.19
CA LYS A 25 -12.95 13.33 -11.49
C LYS A 25 -13.24 13.43 -12.99
N GLU A 26 -12.60 14.36 -13.70
CA GLU A 26 -12.76 14.53 -15.14
C GLU A 26 -12.23 13.32 -15.93
N LYS A 27 -11.20 12.64 -15.42
CA LYS A 27 -10.63 11.45 -16.05
C LYS A 27 -11.42 10.17 -15.75
N LEU A 28 -11.98 10.04 -14.56
CA LEU A 28 -12.66 8.81 -14.10
C LEU A 28 -14.18 8.86 -14.23
N GLY A 29 -14.77 10.05 -14.34
CA GLY A 29 -16.22 10.26 -14.25
C GLY A 29 -16.76 10.21 -12.81
N PHE A 30 -15.93 9.89 -11.82
CA PHE A 30 -16.27 9.88 -10.40
C PHE A 30 -15.06 10.24 -9.54
N GLN A 31 -15.30 10.65 -8.29
CA GLN A 31 -14.24 10.88 -7.31
C GLN A 31 -14.08 9.63 -6.43
N PRO A 32 -12.90 9.00 -6.35
CA PRO A 32 -12.70 7.89 -5.42
C PRO A 32 -12.89 8.34 -3.97
N VAL A 33 -13.50 7.48 -3.17
CA VAL A 33 -13.77 7.75 -1.75
C VAL A 33 -13.18 6.68 -0.85
N THR A 34 -12.92 7.05 0.40
CA THR A 34 -12.35 6.19 1.42
C THR A 34 -12.95 6.49 2.79
N GLY A 35 -12.82 5.56 3.73
CA GLY A 35 -13.17 5.75 5.13
C GLY A 35 -11.93 6.19 5.91
N PHE A 36 -11.45 5.30 6.78
CA PHE A 36 -10.26 5.52 7.60
C PHE A 36 -8.94 5.16 6.93
N GLN A 37 -8.96 4.63 5.71
CA GLN A 37 -7.73 4.29 4.99
C GLN A 37 -6.97 5.56 4.59
N ASP A 38 -5.64 5.45 4.50
CA ASP A 38 -4.77 6.59 4.25
C ASP A 38 -5.02 7.24 2.88
N ALA A 39 -5.10 6.43 1.83
CA ALA A 39 -5.26 6.93 0.46
C ALA A 39 -6.27 6.14 -0.37
N TYR A 40 -6.15 4.81 -0.43
CA TYR A 40 -6.96 3.97 -1.32
C TYR A 40 -7.69 2.85 -0.57
N PRO A 41 -8.82 2.37 -1.11
CA PRO A 41 -9.60 1.32 -0.48
C PRO A 41 -8.93 -0.05 -0.55
N ILE A 42 -8.11 -0.30 -1.58
CA ILE A 42 -7.46 -1.58 -1.82
C ILE A 42 -5.96 -1.36 -1.98
N HIS A 43 -5.20 -2.17 -1.26
CA HIS A 43 -3.75 -2.20 -1.35
C HIS A 43 -3.27 -3.64 -1.58
N LEU A 44 -2.51 -3.84 -2.66
CA LEU A 44 -1.96 -5.13 -3.04
C LEU A 44 -0.45 -5.18 -2.82
N VAL A 45 0.05 -6.33 -2.37
CA VAL A 45 1.48 -6.66 -2.40
C VAL A 45 1.72 -8.04 -3.01
N ASN A 46 2.77 -8.16 -3.80
CA ASN A 46 3.29 -9.44 -4.27
C ASN A 46 4.29 -10.02 -3.27
N LEU A 47 4.11 -11.29 -2.91
CA LEU A 47 4.98 -11.97 -1.96
C LEU A 47 6.42 -12.09 -2.49
N ALA A 48 6.60 -12.26 -3.81
CA ALA A 48 7.94 -12.29 -4.42
C ALA A 48 8.68 -10.96 -4.19
N SER A 49 7.99 -9.82 -4.30
CA SER A 49 8.54 -8.49 -4.03
C SER A 49 8.95 -8.30 -2.57
N ILE A 50 8.16 -8.82 -1.63
CA ILE A 50 8.53 -8.80 -0.20
C ILE A 50 9.80 -9.61 0.04
N ARG A 51 9.88 -10.81 -0.53
CA ARG A 51 11.06 -11.68 -0.37
C ARG A 51 12.30 -11.09 -1.02
N ASP A 52 12.15 -10.40 -2.14
CA ASP A 52 13.26 -9.70 -2.77
C ASP A 52 13.77 -8.54 -1.91
N VAL A 53 12.89 -7.74 -1.30
CA VAL A 53 13.29 -6.70 -0.32
C VAL A 53 14.00 -7.34 0.87
N GLU A 54 13.45 -8.40 1.44
CA GLU A 54 14.05 -9.12 2.57
C GLU A 54 15.43 -9.67 2.22
N SER A 55 15.63 -10.18 0.99
CA SER A 55 16.92 -10.73 0.55
C SER A 55 18.03 -9.68 0.46
N LYS A 56 17.65 -8.41 0.25
CA LYS A 56 18.55 -7.25 0.15
C LYS A 56 18.80 -6.56 1.50
N MET A 57 18.09 -6.96 2.55
CA MET A 57 18.30 -6.41 3.89
C MET A 57 19.62 -6.91 4.49
N PRO A 58 20.28 -6.11 5.35
CA PRO A 58 21.43 -6.56 6.12
C PRO A 58 21.09 -7.82 6.93
N LYS A 59 21.93 -8.86 6.86
CA LYS A 59 21.76 -10.12 7.60
C LYS A 59 22.33 -10.03 9.02
N GLU A 60 22.00 -8.95 9.71
CA GLU A 60 22.46 -8.70 11.08
C GLU A 60 21.56 -9.42 12.10
N LYS A 61 22.10 -9.65 13.30
CA LYS A 61 21.34 -10.26 14.38
C LYS A 61 20.18 -9.34 14.77
N GLY A 62 18.95 -9.78 14.54
CA GLY A 62 17.73 -8.98 14.77
C GLY A 62 17.12 -8.36 13.52
N ALA A 63 17.64 -8.68 12.32
CA ALA A 63 16.97 -8.31 11.07
C ALA A 63 15.54 -8.89 11.05
N PRO A 64 14.50 -8.06 10.85
CA PRO A 64 13.13 -8.53 10.92
C PRO A 64 12.82 -9.39 9.70
N ARG A 65 12.12 -10.50 9.93
CA ARG A 65 11.52 -11.28 8.85
C ARG A 65 10.29 -10.54 8.34
N LEU A 66 10.26 -10.22 7.05
CA LEU A 66 9.19 -9.43 6.49
C LEU A 66 7.93 -10.26 6.25
N SER A 67 6.78 -9.70 6.62
CA SER A 67 5.45 -10.23 6.32
C SER A 67 4.64 -9.23 5.49
N ALA A 68 3.66 -9.73 4.74
CA ALA A 68 2.71 -8.86 4.03
C ALA A 68 1.87 -8.02 5.01
N GLY A 69 1.71 -8.49 6.25
CA GLY A 69 1.01 -7.78 7.31
C GLY A 69 1.68 -6.46 7.68
N GLN A 70 3.02 -6.40 7.73
CA GLN A 70 3.78 -5.16 8.00
C GLN A 70 3.51 -4.08 6.94
N PHE A 71 3.17 -4.50 5.72
CA PHE A 71 2.80 -3.60 4.62
C PHE A 71 1.30 -3.28 4.56
N ARG A 72 0.49 -3.85 5.47
CA ARG A 72 -0.97 -3.68 5.55
C ARG A 72 -1.66 -3.98 4.21
N ALA A 73 -1.24 -5.07 3.56
CA ALA A 73 -1.85 -5.53 2.31
C ALA A 73 -3.28 -6.04 2.56
N ASN A 74 -4.21 -5.65 1.70
CA ASN A 74 -5.54 -6.28 1.61
C ASN A 74 -5.50 -7.51 0.71
N LEU A 75 -4.74 -7.43 -0.37
CA LEU A 75 -4.54 -8.51 -1.34
C LEU A 75 -3.07 -8.91 -1.37
N ILE A 76 -2.83 -10.21 -1.25
CA ILE A 76 -1.49 -10.81 -1.31
C ILE A 76 -1.50 -11.80 -2.45
N ILE A 77 -0.58 -11.63 -3.39
CA ILE A 77 -0.47 -12.51 -4.56
C ILE A 77 0.84 -13.29 -4.56
N THR A 78 0.80 -14.42 -5.27
CA THR A 78 1.95 -15.25 -5.60
C THR A 78 1.86 -15.63 -7.08
N GLY A 79 2.98 -16.05 -7.69
CA GLY A 79 3.05 -16.46 -9.09
C GLY A 79 3.93 -15.54 -9.95
N PRO A 80 3.62 -14.22 -10.04
CA PRO A 80 4.46 -13.29 -10.80
C PRO A 80 5.85 -13.09 -10.19
N PRO A 81 6.87 -12.77 -11.02
CA PRO A 81 8.18 -12.33 -10.54
C PRO A 81 8.08 -11.10 -9.63
N ALA A 82 9.13 -10.86 -8.83
CA ALA A 82 9.19 -9.67 -7.98
C ALA A 82 9.01 -8.39 -8.80
N TYR A 83 8.18 -7.49 -8.28
CA TYR A 83 7.83 -6.17 -8.82
C TYR A 83 7.02 -6.15 -10.11
N HIS A 84 6.63 -7.31 -10.64
CA HIS A 84 5.81 -7.37 -11.85
C HIS A 84 4.45 -6.63 -11.69
N GLU A 85 3.97 -6.48 -10.46
CA GLU A 85 2.79 -5.69 -10.14
C GLU A 85 2.93 -4.18 -10.44
N ASP A 86 4.16 -3.66 -10.55
CA ASP A 86 4.41 -2.22 -10.77
C ASP A 86 3.91 -1.73 -12.14
N ASP A 87 3.82 -2.64 -13.12
CA ASP A 87 3.43 -2.34 -14.49
C ASP A 87 1.94 -2.56 -14.76
N TRP A 88 1.21 -3.05 -13.75
CA TRP A 88 -0.20 -3.36 -13.90
C TRP A 88 -1.03 -2.08 -13.99
N ARG A 89 -2.01 -2.11 -14.89
CA ARG A 89 -2.99 -1.02 -15.10
C ARG A 89 -4.40 -1.44 -14.72
N ARG A 90 -4.75 -2.69 -15.05
CA ARG A 90 -6.07 -3.29 -14.79
C ARG A 90 -5.93 -4.71 -14.33
N ILE A 91 -6.80 -5.10 -13.42
CA ILE A 91 -6.73 -6.41 -12.78
C ILE A 91 -8.13 -6.95 -12.65
N LYS A 92 -8.30 -8.22 -13.02
CA LYS A 92 -9.57 -8.93 -12.93
C LYS A 92 -9.43 -10.09 -11.94
N ILE A 93 -10.30 -10.10 -10.93
CA ILE A 93 -10.38 -11.18 -9.93
C ILE A 93 -11.80 -11.73 -9.98
N GLY A 94 -11.96 -12.93 -10.55
CA GLY A 94 -13.28 -13.49 -10.86
C GLY A 94 -14.05 -12.59 -11.82
N PHE A 95 -15.18 -12.04 -11.36
CA PHE A 95 -16.02 -11.13 -12.13
C PHE A 95 -15.76 -9.64 -11.86
N TYR A 96 -14.92 -9.33 -10.87
CA TYR A 96 -14.63 -7.95 -10.49
C TYR A 96 -13.39 -7.44 -11.24
N GLU A 97 -13.48 -6.19 -11.70
CA GLU A 97 -12.37 -5.48 -12.31
C GLU A 97 -11.93 -4.33 -11.41
N TYR A 98 -10.63 -4.10 -11.38
CA TYR A 98 -9.98 -3.06 -10.58
C TYR A 98 -8.99 -2.31 -11.45
N ASP A 99 -8.90 -1.00 -11.21
CA ASP A 99 -7.88 -0.15 -11.81
C ASP A 99 -6.76 0.08 -10.81
N VAL A 100 -5.53 0.04 -11.32
CA VAL A 100 -4.32 0.33 -10.54
C VAL A 100 -4.07 1.83 -10.58
N SER A 101 -4.06 2.47 -9.41
CA SER A 101 -3.90 3.93 -9.32
C SER A 101 -2.43 4.33 -9.31
N CYS A 102 -1.69 3.89 -8.29
CA CYS A 102 -0.30 4.29 -8.10
C CYS A 102 0.47 3.27 -7.27
N ARG A 103 1.80 3.41 -7.27
CA ARG A 103 2.68 2.67 -6.36
C ARG A 103 2.45 3.14 -4.93
N THR A 104 2.53 2.22 -3.98
CA THR A 104 2.36 2.56 -2.57
C THR A 104 3.67 3.04 -1.97
N VAL A 105 3.76 4.35 -1.77
CA VAL A 105 4.85 5.00 -1.04
C VAL A 105 4.86 4.51 0.40
N ARG A 106 6.02 4.09 0.90
CA ARG A 106 6.17 3.55 2.25
C ARG A 106 6.70 4.58 3.21
N CYS A 107 5.95 4.75 4.29
CA CYS A 107 6.43 5.38 5.51
C CYS A 107 7.21 4.35 6.35
N LYS A 108 7.59 4.72 7.57
CA LYS A 108 8.33 3.86 8.50
C LYS A 108 7.45 2.87 9.28
N MET A 109 6.15 2.78 8.98
CA MET A 109 5.24 1.84 9.64
C MET A 109 5.62 0.36 9.46
N PRO A 110 6.11 -0.10 8.28
CA PRO A 110 6.55 -1.48 8.11
C PRO A 110 7.72 -1.89 9.01
N ASN A 111 8.41 -0.94 9.65
CA ASN A 111 9.48 -1.24 10.61
C ASN A 111 8.94 -1.80 11.93
N VAL A 112 7.64 -1.71 12.18
CA VAL A 112 7.01 -2.23 13.40
C VAL A 112 6.83 -3.73 13.27
N ASP A 113 7.41 -4.48 14.20
CA ASP A 113 7.12 -5.89 14.38
C ASP A 113 5.68 -6.03 14.92
N GLN A 114 4.85 -6.82 14.23
CA GLN A 114 3.41 -6.87 14.52
C GLN A 114 3.06 -7.70 15.76
N GLU A 115 3.95 -8.57 16.21
CA GLU A 115 3.73 -9.41 17.39
C GLU A 115 4.14 -8.67 18.67
N THR A 116 5.29 -8.00 18.62
CA THR A 116 5.88 -7.30 19.78
C THR A 116 5.48 -5.82 19.85
N GLY A 117 5.06 -5.23 18.74
CA GLY A 117 4.84 -3.78 18.62
C GLY A 117 6.14 -2.95 18.64
N VAL A 118 7.30 -3.60 18.68
CA VAL A 118 8.60 -2.93 18.71
C VAL A 118 9.01 -2.51 17.32
N ARG A 119 9.43 -1.26 17.19
CA ARG A 119 9.85 -0.69 15.92
C ARG A 119 11.35 -0.87 15.70
N HIS A 120 11.71 -1.50 14.60
CA HIS A 120 13.10 -1.58 14.16
C HIS A 120 13.62 -0.18 13.73
N PRO A 121 14.84 0.23 14.10
CA PRO A 121 15.33 1.59 13.87
C PRO A 121 15.37 2.02 12.39
N SER A 122 15.75 1.11 11.48
CA SER A 122 15.97 1.43 10.07
C SER A 122 15.18 0.57 9.08
N GLU A 123 15.16 -0.75 9.28
CA GLU A 123 14.53 -1.69 8.33
C GLU A 123 13.03 -1.91 8.50
N PRO A 124 12.28 -2.14 7.41
CA PRO A 124 12.74 -2.22 6.00
C PRO A 124 12.80 -0.86 5.26
N ASP A 125 12.46 0.26 5.92
CA ASP A 125 12.45 1.60 5.30
C ASP A 125 13.77 1.97 4.61
N LYS A 126 14.91 1.75 5.27
CA LYS A 126 16.23 2.06 4.69
C LYS A 126 16.50 1.24 3.43
N THR A 127 16.28 -0.07 3.47
CA THR A 127 16.45 -0.96 2.30
C THR A 127 15.54 -0.53 1.16
N LEU A 128 14.25 -0.27 1.42
CA LEU A 128 13.32 0.21 0.38
C LEU A 128 13.79 1.53 -0.24
N ARG A 129 14.21 2.51 0.55
CA ARG A 129 14.70 3.79 0.01
C ARG A 129 15.91 3.63 -0.91
N SER A 130 16.78 2.67 -0.61
CA SER A 130 18.03 2.48 -1.36
C SER A 130 17.85 2.08 -2.82
N PHE A 131 16.79 1.35 -3.17
CA PHE A 131 16.59 0.85 -4.54
C PHE A 131 15.14 0.92 -5.05
N ARG A 132 14.17 1.26 -4.19
CA ARG A 132 12.75 1.38 -4.53
C ARG A 132 12.24 2.82 -4.50
N ALA A 133 13.12 3.81 -4.54
CA ALA A 133 12.75 5.20 -4.81
C ALA A 133 12.49 5.43 -6.30
N ILE A 134 11.42 4.79 -6.81
CA ILE A 134 11.13 4.66 -8.26
C ILE A 134 9.88 5.44 -8.72
N ASP A 135 9.27 6.21 -7.84
CA ASP A 135 8.11 7.04 -8.16
C ASP A 135 8.50 8.52 -8.01
N GLU A 136 8.70 9.19 -9.15
CA GLU A 136 9.07 10.62 -9.18
C GLU A 136 8.01 11.51 -8.52
N GLY A 137 6.73 11.10 -8.59
CA GLY A 137 5.61 11.82 -7.98
C GLY A 137 5.52 11.68 -6.47
N ALA A 138 6.22 10.69 -5.88
CA ALA A 138 6.21 10.46 -4.44
C ALA A 138 7.03 11.48 -3.64
N GLY A 139 8.01 12.13 -4.29
CA GLY A 139 9.03 12.95 -3.64
C GLY A 139 10.37 12.23 -3.50
N GLN A 140 11.42 12.98 -3.13
CA GLN A 140 12.78 12.46 -3.12
C GLN A 140 12.99 11.39 -2.04
N ASN A 141 13.69 10.32 -2.42
CA ASN A 141 14.18 9.27 -1.52
C ASN A 141 13.08 8.55 -0.73
N LEU A 142 11.92 8.30 -1.35
CA LEU A 142 10.81 7.57 -0.75
C LEU A 142 10.65 6.19 -1.40
N GLY A 143 10.83 5.14 -0.61
CA GLY A 143 10.71 3.77 -1.09
C GLY A 143 9.27 3.36 -1.39
N CYS A 144 9.06 2.63 -2.48
CA CYS A 144 7.77 2.14 -2.93
C CYS A 144 7.72 0.60 -2.91
N LEU A 145 6.62 0.05 -2.43
CA LEU A 145 6.36 -1.39 -2.53
C LEU A 145 4.86 -1.61 -2.59
N GLY A 146 4.36 -2.48 -3.46
CA GLY A 146 2.93 -2.71 -3.61
C GLY A 146 2.20 -1.60 -4.34
N MET A 147 0.91 -1.84 -4.60
CA MET A 147 0.09 -1.03 -5.49
C MET A 147 -1.24 -0.67 -4.84
N ASN A 148 -1.65 0.58 -5.01
CA ASN A 148 -2.93 1.11 -4.56
C ASN A 148 -3.95 1.03 -5.69
N TRP A 149 -5.11 0.43 -5.42
CA TRP A 149 -6.15 0.19 -6.40
C TRP A 149 -7.49 0.79 -5.96
N TYR A 150 -8.39 0.92 -6.93
CA TYR A 150 -9.80 1.18 -6.70
C TYR A 150 -10.63 0.37 -7.67
N GLN A 151 -11.89 0.11 -7.31
CA GLN A 151 -12.84 -0.48 -8.22
C GLN A 151 -13.48 0.64 -9.04
N PRO A 152 -13.37 0.64 -10.38
CA PRO A 152 -14.08 1.60 -11.20
C PRO A 152 -15.59 1.39 -11.05
N LEU A 153 -16.34 2.47 -10.89
CA LEU A 153 -17.78 2.46 -11.09
C LEU A 153 -18.04 2.27 -12.58
N LYS A 154 -18.23 1.02 -13.02
CA LYS A 154 -18.91 0.79 -14.28
C LYS A 154 -20.38 1.13 -14.04
N LEU A 155 -20.85 2.22 -14.65
CA LEU A 155 -22.27 2.37 -14.95
C LEU A 155 -22.69 1.07 -15.64
N VAL A 156 -23.48 0.27 -14.93
CA VAL A 156 -24.28 -0.76 -15.58
C VAL A 156 -25.30 0.03 -16.39
N LEU A 157 -25.01 0.24 -17.67
CA LEU A 157 -25.98 0.69 -18.66
C LEU A 157 -26.94 -0.45 -18.97
#